data_AF-A0A6A6HC81-F1
#
_entry.id   AF-A0A6A6HC81-F1
#
_cell.length_a   1.000
_cell.length_b   1.000
_cell.length_c   1.000
_cell.angle_alpha   90.00
_cell.angle_beta   90.00
_cell.angle_gamma   90.00
#
_symmetry.space_group_name_H-M   'P 1'
#
loop_
_entity.id
_entity.type
_entity.pdbx_description
1 polymer ?
#
loop_
_entity_poly.entity_id
_entity_poly.type
_entity_poly.pdbx_seq_one_letter_code
_entity_poly.pdbx_strand_id
1 'polypeptide(L)'
;MPSTPLFDGDIDSDHHLSILHGLIRKIGNGVKPWEPYIRYQTFVTEYGSDAVQATILESFTKAMRQLIESPRIEFNTIKSIHESQSFNVESHQGAGVYVHILYDPDRNVMKIYVGSANSIAQRIKTHRKELKSFRGSFGARPKRRRKKSLHYEFWLPSRVQDFWLVACDINPHQVQIGNPLNKATLASVLSITEMYVILLLRTLPQETLQEYLPKRCNLRPCGWTGLNDANPFRQYRSVTGSYSKGRSRFEGTWWRYADPAQGDRAATSTKCPSCQQ
;
A
#
# COMPACT_ATOMS: atom_id res chain seq x y z
N MET A 1 3.85 1.51 -45.72
CA MET A 1 2.48 1.73 -45.21
C MET A 1 2.57 1.91 -43.70
N PRO A 2 2.05 3.00 -43.12
CA PRO A 2 2.07 3.17 -41.68
C PRO A 2 1.03 2.23 -41.06
N SER A 3 1.48 1.36 -40.16
CA SER A 3 0.64 0.49 -39.35
C SER A 3 -0.15 1.34 -38.35
N THR A 4 -1.47 1.37 -38.49
CA THR A 4 -2.42 1.92 -37.52
C THR A 4 -2.20 1.25 -36.16
N PRO A 5 -2.05 2.00 -35.05
CA PRO A 5 -2.09 1.38 -33.73
C PRO A 5 -3.56 1.01 -33.45
N LEU A 6 -3.83 -0.30 -33.47
CA LEU A 6 -5.03 -0.93 -32.93
C LEU A 6 -5.07 -0.72 -31.41
N PHE A 7 -5.63 0.39 -30.94
CA PHE A 7 -6.11 0.53 -29.56
C PHE A 7 -7.34 1.45 -29.52
N ASP A 8 -8.39 1.07 -30.27
CA ASP A 8 -9.77 1.51 -30.02
C ASP A 8 -10.45 0.52 -29.06
N GLY A 9 -9.88 0.40 -27.87
CA GLY A 9 -10.59 -0.15 -26.73
C GLY A 9 -10.71 0.98 -25.74
N ASP A 10 -11.92 1.53 -25.60
CA ASP A 10 -12.27 2.36 -24.46
C ASP A 10 -11.66 1.72 -23.21
N ILE A 11 -10.82 2.47 -22.51
CA ILE A 11 -10.30 2.06 -21.22
C ILE A 11 -11.51 2.09 -20.29
N ASP A 12 -12.23 0.97 -20.29
CA ASP A 12 -13.47 0.77 -19.58
C ASP A 12 -13.29 1.27 -18.15
N SER A 13 -14.15 2.21 -17.73
CA SER A 13 -14.20 2.71 -16.35
C SER A 13 -14.29 1.54 -15.36
N ASP A 14 -14.80 0.38 -15.79
CA ASP A 14 -14.96 -0.79 -14.95
C ASP A 14 -13.63 -1.54 -14.68
N HIS A 15 -12.54 -1.15 -15.33
CA HIS A 15 -11.24 -1.78 -15.11
C HIS A 15 -10.78 -1.67 -13.65
N HIS A 16 -10.95 -0.50 -13.03
CA HIS A 16 -10.55 -0.31 -11.64
C HIS A 16 -11.46 -1.09 -10.68
N LEU A 17 -12.75 -1.24 -11.01
CA LEU A 17 -13.70 -2.07 -10.25
C LEU A 17 -13.32 -3.55 -10.35
N SER A 18 -12.93 -4.02 -11.53
CA SER A 18 -12.48 -5.39 -11.74
C SER A 18 -11.22 -5.73 -10.92
N ILE A 19 -10.31 -4.76 -10.76
CA ILE A 19 -9.11 -4.88 -9.91
C ILE A 19 -9.53 -5.02 -8.44
N LEU A 20 -10.45 -4.17 -7.97
CA LEU A 20 -10.93 -4.20 -6.59
C LEU A 20 -11.65 -5.50 -6.26
N HIS A 21 -12.60 -5.90 -7.10
CA HIS A 21 -13.32 -7.16 -6.96
C HIS A 21 -12.35 -8.36 -7.01
N GLY A 22 -11.40 -8.35 -7.95
CA GLY A 22 -10.36 -9.38 -8.05
C GLY A 22 -9.49 -9.48 -6.79
N LEU A 23 -9.12 -8.34 -6.20
CA LEU A 23 -8.37 -8.24 -4.96
C LEU A 23 -9.17 -8.81 -3.76
N ILE A 24 -10.40 -8.34 -3.54
CA ILE A 24 -11.26 -8.77 -2.44
C ILE A 24 -11.56 -10.27 -2.54
N ARG A 25 -11.88 -10.77 -3.74
CA ARG A 25 -12.10 -12.20 -3.97
C ARG A 25 -10.86 -13.03 -3.67
N LYS A 26 -9.66 -12.57 -4.08
CA LYS A 26 -8.40 -13.25 -3.72
C LYS A 26 -8.26 -13.33 -2.21
N ILE A 27 -8.45 -12.22 -1.49
CA ILE A 27 -8.39 -12.15 -0.02
C ILE A 27 -9.34 -13.15 0.63
N GLY A 28 -10.62 -13.14 0.24
CA GLY A 28 -11.65 -14.05 0.78
C GLY A 28 -11.33 -15.53 0.55
N ASN A 29 -10.67 -15.86 -0.57
CA ASN A 29 -10.39 -17.24 -0.97
C ASN A 29 -9.10 -17.85 -0.37
N GLY A 30 -8.42 -17.18 0.57
CA GLY A 30 -7.46 -17.89 1.44
C GLY A 30 -6.15 -18.38 0.79
N VAL A 31 -5.49 -17.59 -0.07
CA VAL A 31 -4.45 -18.14 -0.96
C VAL A 31 -3.18 -18.65 -0.26
N LYS A 32 -2.77 -18.19 0.95
CA LYS A 32 -1.66 -18.79 1.73
C LYS A 32 -1.79 -18.54 3.25
N PRO A 33 -1.37 -19.48 4.12
CA PRO A 33 -1.45 -19.33 5.57
C PRO A 33 -0.33 -18.41 6.08
N TRP A 34 -0.63 -17.12 6.15
CA TRP A 34 0.24 -16.15 6.82
C TRP A 34 -0.63 -15.15 7.60
N GLU A 35 -0.21 -14.79 8.82
CA GLU A 35 -1.09 -14.22 9.86
C GLU A 35 -1.89 -12.98 9.40
N PRO A 36 -1.30 -11.98 8.73
CA PRO A 36 -2.08 -10.83 8.26
C PRO A 36 -3.08 -11.16 7.13
N TYR A 37 -2.79 -12.19 6.32
CA TYR A 37 -3.74 -12.66 5.32
C TYR A 37 -4.99 -13.24 5.97
N ILE A 38 -4.82 -14.00 7.05
CA ILE A 38 -5.94 -14.54 7.84
C ILE A 38 -6.80 -13.41 8.38
N ARG A 39 -6.20 -12.32 8.89
CA ARG A 39 -6.95 -11.16 9.39
C ARG A 39 -7.76 -10.47 8.29
N TYR A 40 -7.18 -10.25 7.11
CA TYR A 40 -7.91 -9.67 5.98
C TYR A 40 -9.03 -10.59 5.50
N GLN A 41 -8.79 -11.90 5.48
CA GLN A 41 -9.80 -12.89 5.13
C GLN A 41 -10.95 -12.88 6.15
N THR A 42 -10.65 -12.94 7.46
CA THR A 42 -11.66 -12.82 8.52
C THR A 42 -12.47 -11.54 8.36
N PHE A 43 -11.81 -10.40 8.14
CA PHE A 43 -12.46 -9.12 7.90
C PHE A 43 -13.42 -9.16 6.69
N VAL A 44 -12.97 -9.66 5.54
CA VAL A 44 -13.83 -9.76 4.33
C VAL A 44 -14.99 -10.74 4.54
N THR A 45 -14.78 -11.85 5.25
CA THR A 45 -15.82 -12.84 5.54
C THR A 45 -16.84 -12.31 6.55
N GLU A 46 -16.39 -11.61 7.59
CA GLU A 46 -17.25 -11.06 8.65
C GLU A 46 -18.17 -9.97 8.11
N TYR A 47 -17.65 -9.09 7.26
CA TYR A 47 -18.37 -7.91 6.82
C TYR A 47 -18.94 -7.99 5.41
N GLY A 48 -18.56 -9.01 4.64
CA GLY A 48 -19.02 -9.22 3.27
C GLY A 48 -18.22 -8.43 2.24
N SER A 49 -18.03 -9.05 1.07
CA SER A 49 -17.21 -8.48 -0.01
C SER A 49 -17.76 -7.14 -0.52
N ASP A 50 -19.09 -7.02 -0.65
CA ASP A 50 -19.75 -5.83 -1.20
C ASP A 50 -19.62 -4.62 -0.28
N ALA A 51 -19.80 -4.81 1.04
CA ALA A 51 -19.66 -3.73 2.02
C ALA A 51 -18.21 -3.22 2.10
N VAL A 52 -17.24 -4.14 2.03
CA VAL A 52 -15.81 -3.79 1.97
C VAL A 52 -15.52 -3.01 0.68
N GLN A 53 -16.04 -3.45 -0.46
CA GLN A 53 -15.88 -2.76 -1.73
C GLN A 53 -16.47 -1.34 -1.70
N ALA A 54 -17.72 -1.19 -1.22
CA ALA A 54 -18.38 0.09 -1.09
C ALA A 54 -17.58 1.04 -0.18
N THR A 55 -17.15 0.57 0.99
CA THR A 55 -16.31 1.34 1.92
C THR A 55 -15.03 1.85 1.27
N ILE A 56 -14.33 0.98 0.54
CA ILE A 56 -13.10 1.37 -0.15
C ILE A 56 -13.39 2.42 -1.20
N LEU A 57 -14.39 2.21 -2.07
CA LEU A 57 -14.73 3.14 -3.14
C LEU A 57 -15.19 4.49 -2.62
N GLU A 58 -16.00 4.52 -1.57
CA GLU A 58 -16.48 5.77 -0.94
C GLU A 58 -15.34 6.61 -0.36
N SER A 59 -14.26 5.96 0.10
CA SER A 59 -13.09 6.67 0.66
C SER A 59 -12.23 7.41 -0.37
N PHE A 60 -12.42 7.18 -1.69
CA PHE A 60 -11.60 7.82 -2.72
C PHE A 60 -11.86 9.32 -2.82
N THR A 61 -10.78 10.10 -2.78
CA THR A 61 -10.85 11.53 -3.04
C THR A 61 -11.21 11.81 -4.51
N LYS A 62 -11.82 12.97 -4.78
CA LYS A 62 -12.13 13.42 -6.14
C LYS A 62 -10.90 13.38 -7.07
N ALA A 63 -9.75 13.83 -6.55
CA ALA A 63 -8.47 13.82 -7.24
C ALA A 63 -8.04 12.40 -7.68
N MET A 64 -8.23 11.41 -6.82
CA MET A 64 -7.87 10.03 -7.14
C MET A 64 -8.83 9.41 -8.16
N ARG A 65 -10.13 9.73 -8.09
CA ARG A 65 -11.11 9.31 -9.11
C ARG A 65 -10.73 9.85 -10.49
N GLN A 66 -10.41 11.15 -10.58
CA GLN A 66 -9.92 11.78 -11.80
C GLN A 66 -8.66 11.08 -12.36
N LEU A 67 -7.73 10.66 -11.48
CA LEU A 67 -6.52 9.96 -11.89
C LEU A 67 -6.81 8.58 -12.49
N ILE A 68 -7.79 7.85 -11.94
CA ILE A 68 -8.17 6.50 -12.37
C ILE A 68 -8.95 6.54 -13.69
N GLU A 69 -9.81 7.55 -13.84
CA GLU A 69 -10.60 7.80 -15.04
C GLU A 69 -9.73 8.38 -16.18
N SER A 70 -8.52 8.86 -15.88
CA SER A 70 -7.61 9.36 -16.91
C SER A 70 -7.13 8.23 -17.84
N PRO A 71 -7.19 8.43 -19.17
CA PRO A 71 -6.75 7.43 -20.14
C PRO A 71 -5.24 7.19 -20.06
N ARG A 72 -4.47 8.22 -19.69
CA ARG A 72 -3.02 8.15 -19.50
C ARG A 72 -2.63 8.87 -18.21
N ILE A 73 -1.73 8.26 -17.46
CA ILE A 73 -1.21 8.85 -16.23
C ILE A 73 0.21 9.35 -16.56
N GLU A 74 0.33 10.67 -16.75
CA GLU A 74 1.61 11.33 -17.00
C GLU A 74 1.93 12.30 -15.86
N PHE A 75 3.17 12.75 -15.76
CA PHE A 75 3.59 13.70 -14.73
C PHE A 75 2.73 14.96 -14.73
N ASN A 76 2.43 15.53 -15.91
CA ASN A 76 1.61 16.73 -16.03
C ASN A 76 0.17 16.50 -15.56
N THR A 77 -0.42 15.33 -15.86
CA THR A 77 -1.75 14.94 -15.35
C THR A 77 -1.78 14.86 -13.83
N ILE A 78 -0.78 14.22 -13.24
CA ILE A 78 -0.69 14.09 -11.78
C ILE A 78 -0.42 15.46 -11.13
N LYS A 79 0.42 16.29 -11.74
CA LYS A 79 0.73 17.63 -11.27
C LYS A 79 -0.50 18.54 -11.30
N SER A 80 -1.29 18.53 -12.38
CA SER A 80 -2.54 19.30 -12.43
C SER A 80 -3.54 18.83 -11.38
N ILE A 81 -3.60 17.51 -11.10
CA ILE A 81 -4.43 16.97 -10.03
C ILE A 81 -3.95 17.48 -8.66
N HIS A 82 -2.64 17.48 -8.41
CA HIS A 82 -2.06 18.05 -7.18
C HIS A 82 -2.42 19.52 -7.01
N GLU A 83 -2.24 20.33 -8.05
CA GLU A 83 -2.56 21.76 -8.04
C GLU A 83 -4.06 22.03 -7.82
N SER A 84 -4.92 21.10 -8.26
CA SER A 84 -6.36 21.15 -8.00
C SER A 84 -6.79 20.75 -6.59
N GLN A 85 -5.92 20.08 -5.82
CA GLN A 85 -6.21 19.76 -4.42
C GLN A 85 -6.13 21.05 -3.60
N SER A 86 -7.30 21.58 -3.23
CA SER A 86 -7.44 22.84 -2.49
C SER A 86 -6.93 22.80 -1.05
N PHE A 87 -6.40 21.67 -0.58
CA PHE A 87 -5.94 21.48 0.80
C PHE A 87 -4.49 21.03 0.86
N ASN A 88 -3.77 21.55 1.85
CA ASN A 88 -2.41 21.12 2.13
C ASN A 88 -2.42 19.69 2.69
N VAL A 89 -1.90 18.73 1.94
CA VAL A 89 -1.83 17.31 2.34
C VAL A 89 -1.09 17.12 3.68
N GLU A 90 -0.15 17.99 4.01
CA GLU A 90 0.58 17.95 5.29
C GLU A 90 -0.26 18.39 6.50
N SER A 91 -1.44 18.96 6.25
CA SER A 91 -2.42 19.31 7.27
C SER A 91 -3.49 18.23 7.48
N HIS A 92 -3.56 17.22 6.60
CA HIS A 92 -4.56 16.15 6.64
C HIS A 92 -4.39 15.24 7.86
N GLN A 93 -5.21 15.45 8.89
CA GLN A 93 -5.13 14.67 10.14
C GLN A 93 -5.80 13.29 10.04
N GLY A 94 -6.61 13.06 9.01
CA GLY A 94 -7.39 11.83 8.83
C GLY A 94 -6.55 10.59 8.55
N ALA A 95 -7.16 9.43 8.79
CA ALA A 95 -6.64 8.14 8.38
C ALA A 95 -6.88 7.96 6.87
N GLY A 96 -5.93 7.37 6.16
CA GLY A 96 -6.10 7.20 4.73
C GLY A 96 -4.88 6.65 4.01
N VAL A 97 -4.95 6.71 2.68
CA VAL A 97 -3.89 6.31 1.76
C VAL A 97 -3.36 7.54 1.05
N TYR A 98 -2.05 7.70 1.03
CA TYR A 98 -1.35 8.77 0.34
C TYR A 98 -0.48 8.21 -0.78
N VAL A 99 -0.22 9.07 -1.76
CA VAL A 99 0.68 8.82 -2.88
C VAL A 99 1.76 9.88 -2.86
N HIS A 100 3.00 9.45 -2.95
CA HIS A 100 4.16 10.32 -3.02
C HIS A 100 4.74 10.25 -4.44
N ILE A 101 4.74 11.41 -5.09
CA ILE A 101 5.24 11.59 -6.45
C ILE A 101 6.63 12.18 -6.36
N LEU A 102 7.59 11.52 -7.01
CA LEU A 102 9.00 11.91 -7.04
C LEU A 102 9.42 12.10 -8.49
N TYR A 103 9.94 13.27 -8.82
CA TYR A 103 10.36 13.62 -10.17
C TYR A 103 11.82 14.07 -10.20
N ASP A 104 12.65 13.38 -10.98
CA ASP A 104 14.02 13.79 -11.28
C ASP A 104 14.03 14.50 -12.65
N PRO A 105 14.05 15.85 -12.70
CA PRO A 105 14.00 16.60 -13.94
C PRO A 105 15.22 16.34 -14.83
N ASP A 106 16.40 16.13 -14.25
CA ASP A 106 17.64 15.89 -15.00
C ASP A 106 17.57 14.60 -15.82
N ARG A 107 16.85 13.60 -15.29
CA ARG A 107 16.68 12.28 -15.93
C ARG A 107 15.36 12.16 -16.66
N ASN A 108 14.46 13.14 -16.51
CA ASN A 108 13.08 13.07 -16.95
C ASN A 108 12.39 11.76 -16.46
N VAL A 109 12.58 11.42 -15.18
CA VAL A 109 12.02 10.18 -14.59
C VAL A 109 11.07 10.54 -13.45
N MET A 110 9.84 10.02 -13.54
CA MET A 110 8.86 10.03 -12.47
C MET A 110 8.81 8.68 -11.76
N LYS A 111 8.72 8.71 -10.42
CA LYS A 111 8.50 7.54 -9.60
C LYS A 111 7.42 7.77 -8.56
N ILE A 112 6.71 6.69 -8.21
CA ILE A 112 5.55 6.76 -7.33
C ILE A 112 5.69 5.76 -6.18
N TYR A 113 5.45 6.24 -4.97
CA TYR A 113 5.33 5.44 -3.76
C TYR A 113 3.93 5.60 -3.16
N VAL A 114 3.30 4.50 -2.77
CA VAL A 114 2.00 4.51 -2.07
C VAL A 114 2.23 4.07 -0.64
N GLY A 115 1.55 4.74 0.29
CA GLY A 115 1.52 4.32 1.69
C GLY A 115 0.20 4.65 2.36
N SER A 116 -0.10 4.01 3.48
CA SER A 116 -1.25 4.36 4.33
C SER A 116 -0.83 5.03 5.64
N ALA A 117 -1.77 5.59 6.39
CA ALA A 117 -1.54 6.10 7.74
C ALA A 117 -2.84 6.25 8.53
N ASN A 118 -2.76 6.21 9.86
CA ASN A 118 -3.85 6.67 10.73
C ASN A 118 -3.92 8.21 10.80
N SER A 119 -2.81 8.87 10.46
CA SER A 119 -2.71 10.32 10.26
C SER A 119 -1.72 10.55 9.12
N ILE A 120 -2.22 10.97 7.97
CA ILE A 120 -1.40 11.22 6.78
C ILE A 120 -0.36 12.31 7.06
N ALA A 121 -0.79 13.43 7.66
CA ALA A 121 0.09 14.53 8.05
C ALA A 121 1.26 14.07 8.92
N GLN A 122 0.99 13.28 9.96
CA GLN A 122 2.04 12.78 10.85
C GLN A 122 3.01 11.87 10.09
N ARG A 123 2.50 11.01 9.21
CA ARG A 123 3.34 10.08 8.44
C ARG A 123 4.24 10.80 7.44
N ILE A 124 3.75 11.85 6.77
CA ILE A 124 4.56 12.68 5.86
C ILE A 124 5.68 13.39 6.65
N LYS A 125 5.37 13.94 7.83
CA LYS A 125 6.39 14.53 8.72
C LYS A 125 7.47 13.50 9.11
N THR A 126 7.08 12.26 9.41
CA THR A 126 8.02 11.16 9.66
C THR A 126 8.90 10.89 8.45
N HIS A 127 8.33 10.78 7.24
CA HIS A 127 9.09 10.57 6.01
C HIS A 127 10.15 11.65 5.79
N ARG A 128 9.80 12.92 5.99
CA ARG A 128 10.76 14.04 5.88
C ARG A 128 11.85 13.99 6.95
N LYS A 129 11.51 13.64 8.19
CA LYS A 129 12.49 13.47 9.28
C LYS A 129 13.48 12.35 8.97
N GLU A 130 12.99 11.21 8.46
CA GLU A 130 13.83 10.09 8.04
C GLU A 130 14.75 10.48 6.87
N LEU A 131 14.22 11.17 5.86
CA LEU A 131 15.04 11.70 4.75
C LEU A 131 16.18 12.61 5.25
N LYS A 132 15.87 13.56 6.15
CA LYS A 132 16.88 14.44 6.77
C LYS A 132 17.94 13.64 7.51
N SER A 133 17.55 12.60 8.25
CA SER A 133 18.50 11.74 8.97
C SER A 133 19.45 11.00 8.01
N PHE A 134 18.95 10.55 6.86
CA PHE A 134 19.76 9.90 5.83
C PHE A 134 20.72 10.88 5.14
N ARG A 135 20.36 12.16 5.01
CA ARG A 135 21.23 13.23 4.50
C ARG A 135 22.30 13.64 5.52
N GLY A 136 21.94 13.74 6.80
CA GLY A 136 22.89 14.08 7.87
C GLY A 136 23.90 12.99 8.23
N SER A 137 23.69 11.76 7.75
CA SER A 137 24.58 10.61 8.01
C SER A 137 25.82 10.54 7.12
N PHE A 138 26.08 11.55 6.27
CA PHE A 138 27.23 11.57 5.35
C PHE A 138 28.60 11.78 6.02
N GLY A 139 28.69 11.81 7.36
CA GLY A 139 29.96 11.95 8.10
C GLY A 139 30.11 11.11 9.37
N ALA A 140 29.09 10.37 9.80
CA ALA A 140 29.15 9.52 11.00
C ALA A 140 29.25 8.04 10.63
N ARG A 141 30.18 7.30 11.24
CA ARG A 141 30.34 5.85 11.04
C ARG A 141 28.97 5.16 11.08
N PRO A 142 28.60 4.37 10.06
CA PRO A 142 27.24 3.88 9.91
C PRO A 142 26.93 2.89 11.03
N LYS A 143 26.12 3.30 12.01
CA LYS A 143 25.47 2.37 12.94
C LYS A 143 24.60 1.43 12.09
N ARG A 144 25.12 0.23 11.78
CA ARG A 144 24.48 -0.88 11.04
C ARG A 144 23.52 -0.41 9.94
N ARG A 145 24.04 -0.24 8.71
CA ARG A 145 23.30 0.11 7.48
C ARG A 145 21.93 -0.59 7.43
N ARG A 146 20.88 0.09 7.89
CA ARG A 146 19.51 -0.27 7.51
C ARG A 146 19.46 -0.11 6.00
N LYS A 147 19.18 -1.19 5.26
CA LYS A 147 18.89 -1.09 3.82
C LYS A 147 17.83 -0.01 3.66
N LYS A 148 18.16 1.04 2.91
CA LYS A 148 17.22 2.11 2.59
C LYS A 148 16.15 1.49 1.70
N SER A 149 14.87 1.85 1.91
CA SER A 149 13.85 1.44 0.94
C SER A 149 14.10 2.13 -0.38
N LEU A 150 13.64 1.55 -1.49
CA LEU A 150 13.73 2.15 -2.82
C LEU A 150 13.18 3.58 -2.84
N HIS A 151 12.12 3.81 -2.05
CA HIS A 151 11.54 5.12 -1.81
C HIS A 151 12.57 6.17 -1.36
N TYR A 152 13.32 5.92 -0.29
CA TYR A 152 14.33 6.86 0.19
C TYR A 152 15.55 6.91 -0.71
N GLU A 153 15.96 5.81 -1.32
CA GLU A 153 17.09 5.79 -2.25
C GLU A 153 16.85 6.74 -3.43
N PHE A 154 15.63 6.75 -3.98
CA PHE A 154 15.28 7.66 -5.05
C PHE A 154 15.08 9.10 -4.59
N TRP A 155 14.53 9.33 -3.40
CA TRP A 155 14.23 10.69 -2.91
C TRP A 155 15.45 11.43 -2.34
N LEU A 156 16.52 10.71 -1.99
CA LEU A 156 17.70 11.27 -1.34
C LEU A 156 18.41 12.40 -2.11
N PRO A 157 18.65 12.30 -3.43
CA PRO A 157 19.31 13.34 -4.20
C PRO A 157 18.59 14.70 -4.04
N SER A 158 19.37 15.77 -3.87
CA SER A 158 18.84 17.12 -3.56
C SER A 158 18.00 17.75 -4.67
N ARG A 159 18.13 17.25 -5.91
CA ARG A 159 17.44 17.77 -7.10
C ARG A 159 16.06 17.16 -7.39
N VAL A 160 15.69 16.11 -6.66
CA VAL A 160 14.40 15.45 -6.86
C VAL A 160 13.30 16.35 -6.32
N GLN A 161 12.34 16.69 -7.18
CA GLN A 161 11.13 17.40 -6.81
C GLN A 161 10.11 16.39 -6.28
N ASP A 162 9.33 16.79 -5.28
CA ASP A 162 8.33 15.91 -4.69
C ASP A 162 7.05 16.63 -4.29
N PHE A 163 5.95 15.90 -4.37
CA PHE A 163 4.67 16.31 -3.80
C PHE A 163 3.84 15.09 -3.40
N TRP A 164 2.84 15.35 -2.57
CA TRP A 164 2.00 14.33 -1.96
C TRP A 164 0.56 14.52 -2.41
N LEU A 165 -0.14 13.40 -2.57
CA LEU A 165 -1.58 13.34 -2.83
C LEU A 165 -2.24 12.51 -1.75
N VAL A 166 -3.45 12.91 -1.32
CA VAL A 166 -4.35 12.00 -0.61
C VAL A 166 -5.15 11.22 -1.64
N ALA A 167 -4.92 9.90 -1.70
CA ALA A 167 -5.68 9.01 -2.57
C ALA A 167 -7.03 8.64 -1.93
N CYS A 168 -7.02 8.34 -0.63
CA CYS A 168 -8.19 7.93 0.10
C CYS A 168 -8.21 8.59 1.47
N ASP A 169 -9.39 9.04 1.90
CA ASP A 169 -9.67 9.51 3.25
C ASP A 169 -10.70 8.59 3.89
N ILE A 170 -10.26 7.84 4.91
CA ILE A 170 -11.09 6.85 5.59
C ILE A 170 -11.56 7.50 6.88
N ASN A 171 -12.80 7.98 6.85
CA ASN A 171 -13.47 8.49 8.04
C ASN A 171 -13.96 7.30 8.88
N PRO A 172 -13.44 7.10 10.12
CA PRO A 172 -13.82 5.98 10.97
C PRO A 172 -15.32 5.93 11.32
N HIS A 173 -16.02 7.06 11.16
CA HIS A 173 -17.44 7.21 11.45
C HIS A 173 -18.36 6.98 10.23
N GLN A 174 -17.81 6.94 9.02
CA GLN A 174 -18.59 6.77 7.78
C GLN A 174 -18.49 5.36 7.20
N VAL A 175 -17.68 4.50 7.80
CA VAL A 175 -17.53 3.13 7.31
C VAL A 175 -18.81 2.36 7.60
N GLN A 176 -19.50 1.94 6.53
CA GLN A 176 -20.79 1.21 6.55
C GLN A 176 -20.68 -0.22 7.10
N ILE A 177 -19.54 -0.55 7.69
CA ILE A 177 -19.23 -1.83 8.29
C ILE A 177 -19.60 -1.70 9.76
N GLY A 178 -20.74 -2.27 10.15
CA GLY A 178 -21.45 -2.02 11.42
C GLY A 178 -20.59 -1.79 12.67
N ASN A 179 -21.04 -0.85 13.52
CA ASN A 179 -20.34 -0.21 14.66
C ASN A 179 -19.12 0.64 14.26
N PRO A 180 -18.76 1.69 15.04
CA PRO A 180 -17.58 2.50 14.77
C PRO A 180 -16.33 1.61 14.67
N LEU A 181 -15.51 1.85 13.64
CA LEU A 181 -14.34 1.03 13.35
C LEU A 181 -13.43 0.91 14.58
N ASN A 182 -13.33 -0.30 15.13
CA ASN A 182 -12.27 -0.60 16.07
C ASN A 182 -10.90 -0.51 15.34
N LYS A 183 -9.81 -0.42 16.12
CA LYS A 183 -8.47 -0.22 15.56
C LYS A 183 -8.04 -1.32 14.58
N ALA A 184 -8.48 -2.56 14.77
CA ALA A 184 -8.14 -3.69 13.91
C ALA A 184 -8.91 -3.63 12.59
N THR A 185 -10.19 -3.25 12.64
CA THR A 185 -11.02 -3.06 11.45
C THR A 185 -10.50 -1.90 10.60
N LEU A 186 -10.17 -0.76 11.21
CA LEU A 186 -9.55 0.37 10.50
C LEU A 186 -8.21 -0.02 9.86
N ALA A 187 -7.38 -0.79 10.56
CA ALA A 187 -6.12 -1.29 9.99
C ALA A 187 -6.34 -2.18 8.77
N SER A 188 -7.37 -3.03 8.80
CA SER A 188 -7.73 -3.90 7.67
C SER A 188 -8.22 -3.08 6.46
N VAL A 189 -9.10 -2.11 6.69
CA VAL A 189 -9.57 -1.19 5.64
C VAL A 189 -8.38 -0.42 5.03
N LEU A 190 -7.53 0.18 5.86
CA LEU A 190 -6.34 0.91 5.40
C LEU A 190 -5.41 0.02 4.56
N SER A 191 -5.13 -1.19 5.03
CA SER A 191 -4.24 -2.12 4.34
C SER A 191 -4.83 -2.53 3.00
N ILE A 192 -6.10 -2.96 2.94
CA ILE A 192 -6.74 -3.39 1.68
C ILE A 192 -6.81 -2.21 0.69
N THR A 193 -7.15 -1.01 1.18
CA THR A 193 -7.17 0.22 0.37
C THR A 193 -5.78 0.57 -0.17
N GLU A 194 -4.73 0.46 0.64
CA GLU A 194 -3.35 0.66 0.21
C GLU A 194 -2.97 -0.34 -0.89
N MET A 195 -3.31 -1.63 -0.75
CA MET A 195 -3.05 -2.63 -1.79
C MET A 195 -3.77 -2.27 -3.08
N TYR A 196 -5.04 -1.84 -2.97
CA TYR A 196 -5.83 -1.46 -4.12
C TYR A 196 -5.18 -0.28 -4.88
N VAL A 197 -4.81 0.79 -4.18
CA VAL A 197 -4.14 1.96 -4.78
C VAL A 197 -2.78 1.57 -5.39
N ILE A 198 -2.03 0.69 -4.72
CA ILE A 198 -0.77 0.13 -5.25
C ILE A 198 -1.00 -0.61 -6.58
N LEU A 199 -2.07 -1.41 -6.70
CA LEU A 199 -2.40 -2.14 -7.93
C LEU A 199 -2.87 -1.17 -9.03
N LEU A 200 -3.68 -0.17 -8.69
CA LEU A 200 -4.14 0.85 -9.64
C LEU A 200 -2.98 1.65 -10.23
N LEU A 201 -2.07 2.09 -9.38
CA LEU A 201 -0.89 2.88 -9.77
C LEU A 201 0.32 2.02 -10.17
N ARG A 202 0.14 0.69 -10.20
CA ARG A 202 1.15 -0.29 -10.60
C ARG A 202 2.50 -0.08 -9.93
N THR A 203 2.51 0.18 -8.62
CA THR A 203 3.75 0.54 -7.93
C THR A 203 4.59 -0.65 -7.48
N LEU A 204 4.15 -1.88 -7.78
CA LEU A 204 4.83 -3.14 -7.46
C LEU A 204 5.68 -3.66 -8.63
N PRO A 205 6.63 -4.57 -8.35
CA PRO A 205 7.30 -5.37 -9.39
C PRO A 205 6.30 -6.14 -10.27
N GLN A 206 6.68 -6.34 -11.53
CA GLN A 206 5.82 -6.94 -12.54
C GLN A 206 5.31 -8.34 -12.15
N GLU A 207 6.16 -9.20 -11.57
CA GLU A 207 5.71 -10.55 -11.17
C GLU A 207 4.62 -10.47 -10.09
N THR A 208 4.71 -9.49 -9.19
CA THR A 208 3.70 -9.27 -8.15
C THR A 208 2.41 -8.71 -8.75
N LEU A 209 2.49 -7.76 -9.70
CA LEU A 209 1.31 -7.26 -10.41
C LEU A 209 0.56 -8.39 -11.12
N GLN A 210 1.27 -9.28 -11.80
CA GLN A 210 0.68 -10.43 -12.50
C GLN A 210 -0.03 -11.40 -11.55
N GLU A 211 0.47 -11.57 -10.32
CA GLU A 211 -0.17 -12.41 -9.31
C GLU A 211 -1.52 -11.85 -8.85
N TYR A 212 -1.67 -10.53 -8.74
CA TYR A 212 -2.82 -9.90 -8.09
C TYR A 212 -3.85 -9.29 -9.03
N LEU A 213 -3.44 -8.89 -10.24
CA LEU A 213 -4.37 -8.37 -11.23
C LEU A 213 -5.28 -9.48 -11.78
N PRO A 214 -6.50 -9.15 -12.24
CA PRO A 214 -7.34 -10.09 -12.97
C PRO A 214 -6.62 -10.68 -14.19
N LYS A 215 -6.94 -11.93 -14.54
CA LYS A 215 -6.41 -12.56 -15.77
C LYS A 215 -6.78 -11.67 -16.97
N ARG A 216 -5.82 -11.45 -17.88
CA ARG A 216 -5.98 -10.61 -19.08
C ARG A 216 -6.18 -9.11 -18.81
N CYS A 217 -5.89 -8.65 -17.59
CA CYS A 217 -5.80 -7.23 -17.28
C CYS A 217 -4.66 -6.61 -18.11
N ASN A 218 -5.00 -5.77 -19.09
CA ASN A 218 -4.01 -5.02 -19.84
C ASN A 218 -3.34 -3.99 -18.92
N LEU A 219 -2.01 -4.07 -18.79
CA LEU A 219 -1.25 -3.06 -18.07
C LEU A 219 -1.31 -1.76 -18.89
N ARG A 220 -2.02 -0.74 -18.40
CA ARG A 220 -1.97 0.59 -19.02
C ARG A 220 -0.50 1.04 -19.11
N PRO A 221 -0.10 1.69 -20.21
CA PRO A 221 1.22 2.31 -20.31
C PRO A 221 1.46 3.24 -19.11
N CYS A 222 2.53 2.98 -18.36
CA CYS A 222 2.88 3.80 -17.20
C CYS A 222 4.04 4.72 -17.57
N GLY A 223 3.85 6.03 -17.41
CA GLY A 223 4.93 7.02 -17.55
C GLY A 223 5.84 7.10 -16.31
N TRP A 224 5.78 6.13 -15.40
CA TRP A 224 6.52 6.14 -14.13
C TRP A 224 6.98 4.75 -13.70
N THR A 225 7.88 4.73 -12.72
CA THR A 225 8.31 3.51 -12.04
C THR A 225 7.76 3.45 -10.61
N GLY A 226 7.25 2.29 -10.22
CA GLY A 226 6.85 2.00 -8.84
C GLY A 226 8.02 1.93 -7.86
N LEU A 227 7.81 2.37 -6.62
CA LEU A 227 8.79 2.32 -5.54
C LEU A 227 8.39 1.39 -4.38
N ASN A 228 7.22 0.76 -4.44
CA ASN A 228 6.80 -0.22 -3.45
C ASN A 228 7.56 -1.53 -3.72
N ASP A 229 8.30 -2.00 -2.73
CA ASP A 229 9.31 -3.08 -2.86
C ASP A 229 8.84 -4.45 -2.36
N ALA A 230 7.64 -4.53 -1.76
CA ALA A 230 7.15 -5.75 -1.15
C ALA A 230 5.68 -6.02 -1.50
N ASN A 231 5.36 -7.32 -1.48
CA ASN A 231 3.98 -7.82 -1.51
C ASN A 231 3.14 -7.03 -0.48
N PRO A 232 2.08 -6.32 -0.90
CA PRO A 232 1.31 -5.44 -0.03
C PRO A 232 0.61 -6.19 1.09
N PHE A 233 0.39 -7.50 0.93
CA PHE A 233 -0.06 -8.36 2.01
C PHE A 233 0.96 -8.45 3.13
N ARG A 234 2.26 -8.53 2.82
CA ARG A 234 3.36 -8.64 3.80
C ARG A 234 3.49 -7.45 4.77
N GLN A 235 2.76 -6.38 4.50
CA GLN A 235 2.75 -5.16 5.29
C GLN A 235 1.52 -5.17 6.20
N TYR A 236 1.70 -5.59 7.46
CA TYR A 236 0.66 -5.46 8.47
C TYR A 236 0.96 -4.32 9.43
N ARG A 237 -0.07 -3.53 9.73
CA ARG A 237 -0.04 -2.53 10.80
C ARG A 237 -0.41 -3.22 12.10
N SER A 238 0.59 -3.56 12.91
CA SER A 238 0.38 -4.21 14.22
C SER A 238 -0.11 -3.24 15.30
N VAL A 239 -1.00 -2.31 14.96
CA VAL A 239 -1.41 -1.16 15.80
C VAL A 239 -0.32 -0.06 15.89
N THR A 240 -0.75 1.19 15.71
CA THR A 240 0.01 2.46 15.87
C THR A 240 1.45 2.49 15.34
N GLY A 241 1.64 3.06 14.14
CA GLY A 241 2.92 3.64 13.72
C GLY A 241 4.05 2.67 13.35
N SER A 242 3.82 1.35 13.40
CA SER A 242 4.81 0.32 13.09
C SER A 242 4.39 -0.48 11.86
N TYR A 243 5.17 -0.38 10.78
CA TYR A 243 5.26 -1.47 9.79
C TYR A 243 6.17 -2.52 10.43
N SER A 244 5.62 -3.67 10.80
CA SER A 244 6.47 -4.78 11.22
C SER A 244 7.21 -5.30 9.98
N LYS A 245 8.45 -4.83 9.78
CA LYS A 245 9.41 -5.59 8.97
C LYS A 245 9.62 -6.92 9.68
N GLY A 246 8.89 -7.95 9.24
CA GLY A 246 9.08 -9.36 9.61
C GLY A 246 9.69 -9.58 10.99
N ARG A 247 8.83 -9.55 12.01
CA ARG A 247 8.92 -10.29 13.28
C ARG A 247 7.67 -9.92 14.08
N SER A 248 6.62 -10.73 13.94
CA SER A 248 5.52 -10.71 14.90
C SER A 248 6.12 -11.07 16.26
N ARG A 249 6.10 -10.10 17.17
CA ARG A 249 6.28 -10.35 18.59
C ARG A 249 5.04 -9.76 19.23
N PHE A 250 3.98 -10.56 19.33
CA PHE A 250 2.92 -10.28 20.28
C PHE A 250 2.46 -11.58 20.94
N GLU A 251 2.61 -11.56 22.26
CA GLU A 251 1.82 -12.26 23.27
C GLU A 251 1.81 -13.80 23.26
N GLY A 252 2.77 -14.35 24.02
CA GLY A 252 2.56 -15.54 24.86
C GLY A 252 2.65 -16.90 24.18
N THR A 253 2.48 -16.98 22.86
CA THR A 253 2.64 -18.25 22.14
C THR A 253 3.96 -18.26 21.39
N TRP A 254 4.91 -19.07 21.88
CA TRP A 254 6.16 -19.29 21.18
C TRP A 254 5.90 -20.28 20.06
N TRP A 255 6.58 -20.13 18.93
CA TRP A 255 6.52 -21.09 17.83
C TRP A 255 7.92 -21.64 17.65
N ARG A 256 8.06 -22.96 17.58
CA ARG A 256 9.31 -23.59 17.14
C ARG A 256 9.16 -24.05 15.69
N TYR A 257 10.27 -24.00 14.95
CA TYR A 257 10.30 -24.58 13.61
C TYR A 257 10.01 -26.08 13.68
N ALA A 258 9.48 -26.63 12.59
CA ALA A 258 9.35 -28.06 12.44
C ALA A 258 10.74 -28.69 12.64
N ASP A 259 10.86 -29.57 13.63
CA ASP A 259 12.04 -30.42 13.81
C ASP A 259 11.72 -31.82 13.26
N PRO A 260 12.26 -32.20 12.08
CA PRO A 260 11.99 -33.51 11.49
C PRO A 260 12.50 -34.66 12.37
N ALA A 261 13.51 -34.44 13.21
CA ALA A 261 13.99 -35.45 14.15
C ALA A 261 12.98 -35.72 15.29
N GLN A 262 12.06 -34.78 15.52
CA GLN A 262 10.93 -34.92 16.47
C GLN A 262 9.59 -35.24 15.78
N GLY A 263 9.61 -35.49 14.46
CA GLY A 263 8.43 -35.86 13.68
C GLY A 263 7.51 -34.69 13.28
N ASP A 264 7.95 -33.45 13.44
CA ASP A 264 7.14 -32.29 13.06
C ASP A 264 7.08 -32.12 11.53
N ARG A 265 5.89 -31.82 11.00
CA ARG A 265 5.66 -31.57 9.56
C ARG A 265 5.45 -30.09 9.22
N ALA A 266 5.28 -29.24 10.23
CA ALA A 266 5.14 -27.79 10.13
C ALA A 266 5.54 -27.14 11.46
N ALA A 267 5.70 -25.81 11.48
CA ALA A 267 6.03 -25.10 12.70
C ALA A 267 4.97 -25.35 13.79
N THR A 268 5.41 -25.74 14.98
CA THR A 268 4.55 -26.14 16.09
C THR A 268 4.58 -25.08 17.20
N SER A 269 3.42 -24.78 17.78
CA SER A 269 3.33 -23.84 18.90
C SER A 269 3.87 -24.47 20.18
N THR A 270 4.76 -23.77 20.89
CA THR A 270 5.24 -24.12 22.22
C THR A 270 4.67 -23.17 23.28
N LYS A 271 4.26 -23.73 24.42
CA LYS A 271 3.93 -22.93 25.61
C LYS A 271 5.22 -22.37 26.21
N CYS A 272 5.13 -21.16 26.79
CA CYS A 272 6.23 -20.56 27.54
C CYS A 272 6.65 -21.49 28.71
N PRO A 273 7.93 -21.88 28.83
CA PRO A 273 8.39 -22.77 29.91
C PRO A 273 8.15 -22.19 31.32
N SER A 274 8.16 -20.87 31.44
CA SER A 274 7.92 -20.14 32.69
C SER A 274 6.45 -20.13 33.12
N CYS A 275 5.52 -20.51 32.24
CA CYS A 275 4.08 -20.55 32.49
C CYS A 275 3.58 -21.97 32.81
N GLN A 276 4.50 -22.90 33.11
CA GLN A 276 4.21 -24.25 33.59
C GLN A 276 4.43 -24.44 35.10
N GLN A 277 4.54 -23.34 35.87
CA GLN A 277 4.52 -23.36 37.33
C GLN A 277 3.38 -22.50 37.86
#